data_AF-A0A497E9D2-F1
#
_entry.id   AF-A0A497E9D2-F1
#
_cell.length_a   1.000
_cell.length_b   1.000
_cell.length_c   1.000
_cell.angle_alpha   90.00
_cell.angle_beta   90.00
_cell.angle_gamma   90.00
#
_symmetry.space_group_name_H-M   'P 1'
#
loop_
_entity.id
_entity.type
_entity.pdbx_description
1 polymer ?
#
loop_
_entity_poly.entity_id
_entity_poly.type
_entity_poly.pdbx_seq_one_letter_code
_entity_poly.pdbx_strand_id
1 'polypeptide(L)'
;IDLKDRKVVADVHLLFPITITDLDNRIFTVDGSTINVANAGVGTPEEKDPADTPPRDWWCDIAVPEGTLRLAQPLDLDIDVTLKAFDVEPLLALISKTRKSADRLDRILAIHDLEGGAHLTVGNSGTHISDLFAEGGRAEMLGNLCLRKGDNSGAIYIKYGILSLGVEILGEDEKKHIITPRKWYDEYVGKFSCGRDGP
;
A
#
# COMPACT_ATOMS: atom_id res chain seq x y z
N ILE A 1 -5.91 -9.49 -18.20
CA ILE A 1 -5.84 -8.15 -18.83
C ILE A 1 -4.68 -7.43 -18.15
N ASP A 2 -3.73 -6.93 -18.94
CA ASP A 2 -2.44 -6.38 -18.50
C ASP A 2 -2.64 -4.95 -17.96
N LEU A 3 -1.94 -4.58 -16.88
CA LEU A 3 -2.07 -3.26 -16.23
C LEU A 3 -1.45 -2.12 -17.06
N LYS A 4 -0.76 -2.46 -18.15
CA LYS A 4 -0.05 -1.51 -19.01
C LYS A 4 -0.95 -0.56 -19.80
N ASP A 5 -2.24 -0.88 -19.95
CA ASP A 5 -3.16 -0.11 -20.81
C ASP A 5 -4.03 0.90 -20.03
N ARG A 6 -3.82 1.08 -18.72
CA ARG A 6 -4.56 2.06 -17.90
C ARG A 6 -3.70 3.29 -17.62
N LYS A 7 -4.24 4.49 -17.85
CA LYS A 7 -3.58 5.75 -17.52
C LYS A 7 -4.12 6.28 -16.20
N VAL A 8 -3.27 6.43 -15.21
CA VAL A 8 -3.60 7.16 -13.98
C VAL A 8 -3.19 8.62 -14.17
N VAL A 9 -4.09 9.54 -13.83
CA VAL A 9 -3.81 10.97 -13.79
C VAL A 9 -4.16 11.47 -12.39
N ALA A 10 -3.26 12.24 -11.79
CA ALA A 10 -3.43 12.81 -10.45
C ALA A 10 -2.57 14.07 -10.29
N ASP A 11 -2.97 14.93 -9.37
CA ASP A 11 -2.13 16.01 -8.85
C ASP A 11 -1.34 15.48 -7.65
N VAL A 12 -0.03 15.65 -7.67
CA VAL A 12 0.85 15.13 -6.61
C VAL A 12 1.71 16.26 -6.06
N HIS A 13 1.55 16.52 -4.76
CA HIS A 13 2.35 17.47 -4.01
C HIS A 13 3.27 16.73 -3.03
N LEU A 14 4.55 17.06 -3.09
CA LEU A 14 5.61 16.42 -2.31
C LEU A 14 6.35 17.48 -1.51
N LEU A 15 6.44 17.28 -0.19
CA LEU A 15 7.29 18.07 0.70
C LEU A 15 8.20 17.10 1.44
N PHE A 16 9.51 17.28 1.28
CA PHE A 16 10.53 16.45 1.94
C PHE A 16 11.55 17.35 2.63
N PRO A 17 11.33 17.72 3.91
CA PRO A 17 12.36 18.34 4.71
C PRO A 17 13.51 17.34 4.86
N ILE A 18 14.74 17.77 4.56
CA ILE A 18 15.92 16.91 4.70
C ILE A 18 16.88 17.60 5.66
N THR A 19 17.17 16.94 6.78
CA THR A 19 18.12 17.44 7.78
C THR A 19 19.34 16.55 7.81
N ILE A 20 20.53 17.14 7.66
CA ILE A 20 21.80 16.41 7.76
C ILE A 20 22.02 16.07 9.24
N THR A 21 22.16 14.78 9.54
CA THR A 21 22.50 14.31 10.89
C THR A 21 23.97 13.93 10.98
N ASP A 22 24.46 13.19 9.99
CA ASP A 22 25.86 12.79 9.88
C ASP A 22 26.27 12.79 8.40
N LEU A 23 27.03 13.80 8.00
CA LEU A 23 27.44 13.94 6.60
C LEU A 23 28.47 12.90 6.17
N ASP A 24 29.36 12.48 7.08
CA ASP A 24 30.43 11.51 6.79
C ASP A 24 29.82 10.13 6.49
N ASN A 25 28.81 9.75 7.27
CA ASN A 25 28.06 8.52 7.07
C ASN A 25 26.87 8.68 6.12
N ARG A 26 26.63 9.89 5.60
CA ARG A 26 25.54 10.25 4.68
C ARG A 26 24.16 9.89 5.25
N ILE A 27 23.95 10.20 6.52
CA ILE A 27 22.72 9.99 7.28
C ILE A 27 21.97 11.32 7.39
N PHE A 28 20.70 11.27 7.03
CA PHE A 28 19.76 12.38 7.00
C PHE A 28 18.46 11.97 7.69
N THR A 29 17.73 12.92 8.25
CA THR A 29 16.33 12.70 8.63
C THR A 29 15.40 13.30 7.59
N VAL A 30 14.23 12.68 7.46
CA VAL A 30 13.14 13.09 6.56
C VAL A 30 11.85 13.36 7.33
N ASP A 31 12.00 13.73 8.60
CA ASP A 31 10.89 13.97 9.54
C ASP A 31 9.95 15.06 9.02
N GLY A 32 8.65 14.86 9.20
CA GLY A 32 7.61 15.77 8.73
C GLY A 32 7.44 15.80 7.20
N SER A 33 7.97 14.82 6.47
CA SER A 33 7.71 14.72 5.03
C SER A 33 6.23 14.40 4.76
N THR A 34 5.70 14.92 3.66
CA THR A 34 4.30 14.71 3.26
C THR A 34 4.17 14.46 1.77
N ILE A 35 3.28 13.54 1.40
CA ILE A 35 2.86 13.26 0.03
C ILE A 35 1.35 13.46 -0.01
N ASN A 36 0.88 14.43 -0.76
CA ASN A 36 -0.54 14.72 -0.90
C ASN A 36 -0.90 14.42 -2.36
N VAL A 37 -1.81 13.50 -2.58
CA VAL A 37 -2.34 13.15 -3.89
C VAL A 37 -3.78 13.62 -3.94
N ALA A 38 -4.13 14.39 -4.97
CA ALA A 38 -5.47 14.90 -5.17
C ALA A 38 -5.90 14.68 -6.62
N ASN A 39 -7.20 14.77 -6.86
CA ASN A 39 -7.80 14.67 -8.20
C ASN A 39 -7.35 13.42 -8.96
N ALA A 40 -7.13 12.30 -8.27
CA ALA A 40 -6.69 11.09 -8.94
C ALA A 40 -7.87 10.38 -9.61
N GLY A 41 -7.62 9.85 -10.80
CA GLY A 41 -8.58 9.02 -11.52
C GLY A 41 -7.89 8.12 -12.53
N VAL A 42 -8.60 7.08 -12.95
CA VAL A 42 -8.10 6.13 -13.94
C VAL A 42 -8.84 6.34 -15.26
N GLY A 43 -8.14 6.90 -16.24
CA GLY A 43 -8.64 7.08 -17.59
C GLY A 43 -8.27 5.93 -18.51
N THR A 44 -9.00 5.82 -19.62
CA THR A 44 -8.66 4.96 -20.74
C THR A 44 -7.93 5.75 -21.84
N PRO A 45 -7.00 5.14 -22.60
CA PRO A 45 -6.31 5.82 -23.70
C PRO A 45 -7.24 6.34 -24.82
N GLU A 46 -8.47 5.86 -24.87
CA GLU A 46 -9.47 6.15 -25.91
C GLU A 46 -10.45 7.27 -25.54
N GLU A 47 -10.35 7.84 -24.33
CA GLU A 47 -11.19 8.96 -23.87
C GLU A 47 -10.94 10.22 -24.71
N LYS A 48 -11.90 10.54 -25.57
CA LYS A 48 -11.90 11.73 -26.44
C LYS A 48 -12.70 12.91 -25.87
N ASP A 49 -13.62 12.65 -24.94
CA ASP A 49 -14.52 13.64 -24.37
C ASP A 49 -14.26 13.79 -22.85
N PRO A 50 -13.98 15.00 -22.33
CA PRO A 50 -13.89 15.23 -20.88
C PRO A 50 -15.17 14.89 -20.11
N ALA A 51 -16.34 14.80 -20.77
CA ALA A 51 -17.58 14.32 -20.14
C ALA A 51 -17.64 12.80 -19.92
N ASP A 52 -16.82 12.02 -20.65
CA ASP A 52 -16.67 10.56 -20.49
C ASP A 52 -15.55 10.18 -19.50
N THR A 53 -14.86 11.18 -18.92
CA THR A 53 -13.82 10.94 -17.92
C THR A 53 -14.47 10.62 -16.58
N PRO A 54 -14.18 9.46 -15.95
CA PRO A 54 -14.71 9.16 -14.62
C PRO A 54 -14.30 10.24 -13.60
N PRO A 55 -15.09 10.41 -12.51
CA PRO A 55 -14.78 11.39 -11.47
C PRO A 55 -13.34 11.26 -10.97
N ARG A 56 -12.69 12.42 -10.80
CA ARG A 56 -11.34 12.56 -10.26
C ARG A 56 -11.43 13.15 -8.86
N ASP A 57 -12.00 12.40 -7.93
CA ASP A 57 -12.29 12.84 -6.57
C ASP A 57 -11.48 12.07 -5.52
N TRP A 58 -10.69 11.08 -5.93
CA TRP A 58 -9.81 10.36 -5.04
C TRP A 58 -8.64 11.22 -4.58
N TRP A 59 -8.40 11.17 -3.27
CA TRP A 59 -7.26 11.80 -2.64
C TRP A 59 -6.65 10.89 -1.58
N CYS A 60 -5.36 11.12 -1.32
CA CYS A 60 -4.61 10.44 -0.29
C CYS A 60 -3.51 11.35 0.25
N ASP A 61 -3.50 11.51 1.56
CA ASP A 61 -2.46 12.19 2.32
C ASP A 61 -1.63 11.16 3.06
N ILE A 62 -0.33 11.15 2.77
CA ILE A 62 0.66 10.34 3.46
C ILE A 62 1.58 11.30 4.20
N ALA A 63 1.78 11.07 5.49
CA ALA A 63 2.77 11.78 6.27
C ALA A 63 3.84 10.80 6.76
N VAL A 64 5.07 11.32 6.89
CA VAL A 64 6.22 10.64 7.48
C VAL A 64 6.57 11.42 8.74
N PRO A 65 6.02 11.05 9.92
CA PRO A 65 6.31 11.77 11.16
C PRO A 65 7.78 11.73 11.50
N GLU A 66 8.39 10.55 11.36
CA GLU A 66 9.79 10.27 11.67
C GLU A 66 10.39 9.37 10.58
N GLY A 67 11.64 9.65 10.22
CA GLY A 67 12.30 8.88 9.19
C GLY A 67 13.80 9.13 9.06
N THR A 68 14.56 8.05 8.91
CA THR A 68 15.99 8.08 8.64
C THR A 68 16.29 7.63 7.22
N LEU A 69 17.14 8.40 6.54
CA LEU A 69 17.65 8.12 5.21
C LEU A 69 19.17 8.03 5.25
N ARG A 70 19.72 6.89 4.82
CA ARG A 70 21.16 6.75 4.57
C ARG A 70 21.39 6.66 3.07
N LEU A 71 22.02 7.69 2.51
CA LEU A 71 22.42 7.73 1.10
C LEU A 71 23.63 6.80 0.88
N ALA A 72 23.33 5.52 0.72
CA ALA A 72 24.28 4.49 0.32
C ALA A 72 23.88 3.89 -1.04
N GLN A 73 24.64 2.89 -1.49
CA GLN A 73 24.28 2.10 -2.66
C GLN A 73 24.26 0.63 -2.21
N PRO A 74 23.07 0.04 -2.00
CA PRO A 74 21.71 0.60 -2.22
C PRO A 74 21.31 1.66 -1.18
N LEU A 75 20.26 2.42 -1.51
CA LEU A 75 19.62 3.37 -0.60
C LEU A 75 19.05 2.62 0.61
N ASP A 76 19.31 3.12 1.82
CA ASP A 76 18.68 2.61 3.02
C ASP A 76 17.73 3.67 3.60
N LEU A 77 16.47 3.31 3.77
CA LEU A 77 15.38 4.16 4.24
C LEU A 77 14.63 3.42 5.35
N ASP A 78 14.32 4.11 6.43
CA ASP A 78 13.60 3.56 7.57
C ASP A 78 12.64 4.65 8.06
N ILE A 79 11.33 4.45 7.85
CA ILE A 79 10.31 5.47 8.08
C ILE A 79 9.04 4.89 8.68
N ASP A 80 8.38 5.68 9.52
CA ASP A 80 6.99 5.47 9.88
C ASP A 80 6.11 6.31 8.96
N VAL A 81 5.02 5.72 8.47
CA VAL A 81 4.05 6.42 7.63
C VAL A 81 2.68 6.41 8.27
N THR A 82 1.97 7.53 8.17
CA THR A 82 0.53 7.59 8.39
C THR A 82 -0.15 7.93 7.07
N LEU A 83 -1.36 7.41 6.90
CA LEU A 83 -2.14 7.54 5.68
C LEU A 83 -3.55 7.98 6.02
N LYS A 84 -4.07 8.93 5.27
CA LYS A 84 -5.49 9.25 5.16
C LYS A 84 -5.86 9.20 3.71
N ALA A 85 -6.86 8.42 3.34
CA ALA A 85 -7.32 8.33 1.97
C ALA A 85 -8.85 8.38 1.92
N PHE A 86 -9.37 8.97 0.86
CA PHE A 86 -10.79 8.99 0.58
C PHE A 86 -11.08 8.19 -0.67
N ASP A 87 -11.99 7.23 -0.52
CA ASP A 87 -12.38 6.27 -1.54
C ASP A 87 -11.23 5.28 -1.88
N VAL A 88 -11.53 4.03 -2.19
CA VAL A 88 -10.54 3.00 -2.57
C VAL A 88 -10.87 2.39 -3.93
N GLU A 89 -11.91 2.86 -4.60
CA GLU A 89 -12.29 2.42 -5.95
C GLU A 89 -11.14 2.52 -6.96
N PRO A 90 -10.33 3.60 -7.02
CA PRO A 90 -9.24 3.71 -8.00
C PRO A 90 -8.06 2.78 -7.71
N LEU A 91 -7.69 2.59 -6.43
CA LEU A 91 -6.67 1.64 -6.00
C LEU A 91 -7.05 0.21 -6.37
N LEU A 92 -8.34 -0.14 -6.23
CA LEU A 92 -8.84 -1.46 -6.62
C LEU A 92 -8.95 -1.60 -8.14
N ALA A 93 -9.23 -0.53 -8.87
CA ALA A 93 -9.16 -0.52 -10.32
C ALA A 93 -7.75 -0.92 -10.81
N LEU A 94 -6.70 -0.57 -10.07
CA LEU A 94 -5.31 -0.98 -10.34
C LEU A 94 -5.01 -2.43 -9.96
N ILE A 95 -5.78 -3.05 -9.07
CA ILE A 95 -5.52 -4.42 -8.57
C ILE A 95 -6.46 -5.46 -9.23
N SER A 96 -7.65 -5.05 -9.68
CA SER A 96 -8.67 -5.96 -10.21
C SER A 96 -8.33 -6.46 -11.62
N LYS A 97 -7.90 -7.73 -11.75
CA LYS A 97 -7.57 -8.36 -13.03
C LYS A 97 -8.78 -8.82 -13.86
N THR A 98 -10.01 -8.80 -13.34
CA THR A 98 -11.20 -9.37 -14.01
C THR A 98 -12.52 -8.65 -13.74
N ARG A 99 -13.19 -8.17 -14.79
CA ARG A 99 -14.57 -7.61 -14.77
C ARG A 99 -15.66 -8.60 -14.28
N LYS A 100 -15.40 -9.92 -14.24
CA LYS A 100 -16.44 -10.92 -13.91
C LYS A 100 -16.80 -11.02 -12.42
N SER A 101 -16.12 -10.26 -11.55
CA SER A 101 -16.42 -10.16 -10.12
C SER A 101 -16.95 -8.79 -9.69
N ALA A 102 -17.29 -7.91 -10.65
CA ALA A 102 -17.74 -6.53 -10.40
C ALA A 102 -18.99 -6.47 -9.51
N ASP A 103 -20.04 -7.22 -9.84
CA ASP A 103 -21.35 -7.13 -9.15
C ASP A 103 -21.34 -7.47 -7.65
N ARG A 104 -20.27 -8.13 -7.17
CA ARG A 104 -20.09 -8.46 -5.74
C ARG A 104 -19.07 -7.56 -5.04
N LEU A 105 -18.18 -6.93 -5.80
CA LEU A 105 -17.19 -5.98 -5.29
C LEU A 105 -17.79 -4.58 -5.09
N ASP A 106 -18.77 -4.17 -5.90
CA ASP A 106 -19.45 -2.85 -5.81
C ASP A 106 -20.02 -2.49 -4.42
N ARG A 107 -20.24 -3.48 -3.55
CA ARG A 107 -20.77 -3.26 -2.18
C ARG A 107 -19.70 -3.13 -1.09
N ILE A 108 -18.44 -3.41 -1.41
CA ILE A 108 -17.28 -3.25 -0.52
C ILE A 108 -16.70 -1.81 -0.66
N LEU A 109 -17.12 -1.06 -1.67
CA LEU A 109 -16.34 0.02 -2.28
C LEU A 109 -16.64 1.45 -1.81
N ALA A 110 -17.72 1.69 -1.08
CA ALA A 110 -17.99 2.99 -0.48
C ALA A 110 -17.31 3.12 0.89
N ILE A 111 -15.97 3.06 0.93
CA ILE A 111 -15.20 3.37 2.14
C ILE A 111 -14.88 4.86 2.10
N HIS A 112 -15.69 5.64 2.79
CA HIS A 112 -15.40 7.03 3.09
C HIS A 112 -14.41 7.05 4.27
N ASP A 113 -13.33 7.82 4.12
CA ASP A 113 -12.34 8.10 5.17
C ASP A 113 -11.61 6.85 5.71
N LEU A 114 -10.59 6.40 4.99
CA LEU A 114 -9.64 5.39 5.44
C LEU A 114 -8.47 6.09 6.15
N GLU A 115 -8.19 5.70 7.39
CA GLU A 115 -6.98 6.09 8.11
C GLU A 115 -6.10 4.86 8.33
N GLY A 116 -4.78 5.04 8.33
CA GLY A 116 -3.87 3.92 8.51
C GLY A 116 -2.44 4.35 8.74
N GLY A 117 -1.58 3.36 8.78
CA GLY A 117 -0.14 3.54 8.90
C GLY A 117 0.61 2.25 8.65
N ALA A 118 1.92 2.38 8.52
CA ALA A 118 2.84 1.27 8.41
C ALA A 118 4.24 1.73 8.79
N HIS A 119 5.09 0.77 9.10
CA HIS A 119 6.53 0.97 9.15
C HIS A 119 7.16 0.44 7.85
N LEU A 120 8.02 1.26 7.23
CA LEU A 120 8.64 0.95 5.96
C LEU A 120 10.16 0.98 6.08
N THR A 121 10.79 -0.16 5.81
CA THR A 121 12.24 -0.26 5.64
C THR A 121 12.55 -0.57 4.18
N VAL A 122 13.45 0.18 3.56
CA VAL A 122 14.01 -0.11 2.23
C VAL A 122 15.51 -0.25 2.38
N GLY A 123 16.09 -1.27 1.76
CA GLY A 123 17.53 -1.46 1.75
C GLY A 123 17.97 -2.53 0.76
N ASN A 124 19.15 -3.10 0.99
CA ASN A 124 19.70 -4.14 0.11
C ASN A 124 18.84 -5.41 0.02
N SER A 125 18.14 -5.74 1.11
CA SER A 125 17.21 -6.87 1.16
C SER A 125 15.84 -6.54 0.57
N GLY A 126 15.67 -5.44 -0.17
CA GLY A 126 14.37 -5.01 -0.70
C GLY A 126 13.57 -4.15 0.27
N THR A 127 12.26 -4.17 0.11
CA THR A 127 11.32 -3.35 0.88
C THR A 127 10.58 -4.21 1.90
N HIS A 128 10.54 -3.80 3.15
CA HIS A 128 9.73 -4.38 4.21
C HIS A 128 8.65 -3.37 4.60
N ILE A 129 7.40 -3.82 4.59
CA ILE A 129 6.27 -3.10 5.15
C ILE A 129 5.80 -3.90 6.35
N SER A 130 6.01 -3.39 7.55
CA SER A 130 5.52 -4.01 8.78
C SER A 130 4.43 -3.18 9.44
N ASP A 131 3.65 -3.84 10.28
CA ASP A 131 2.59 -3.21 11.07
C ASP A 131 1.64 -2.36 10.22
N LEU A 132 1.41 -2.78 8.97
CA LEU A 132 0.43 -2.12 8.11
C LEU A 132 -0.92 -2.30 8.75
N PHE A 133 -1.60 -1.20 9.00
CA PHE A 133 -3.00 -1.17 9.38
C PHE A 133 -3.72 -0.09 8.59
N ALA A 134 -4.97 -0.34 8.25
CA ALA A 134 -5.87 0.69 7.75
C ALA A 134 -7.31 0.37 8.16
N GLU A 135 -8.06 1.37 8.58
CA GLU A 135 -9.45 1.22 9.01
C GLU A 135 -10.30 2.41 8.53
N GLY A 136 -11.59 2.16 8.28
CA GLY A 136 -12.50 3.17 7.77
C GLY A 136 -13.92 2.63 7.64
N GLY A 137 -14.85 3.20 8.40
CA GLY A 137 -16.25 2.74 8.43
C GLY A 137 -16.41 1.26 8.79
N ARG A 138 -16.65 0.40 7.79
CA ARG A 138 -16.77 -1.06 7.97
C ARG A 138 -15.52 -1.83 7.55
N ALA A 139 -14.51 -1.15 7.05
CA ALA A 139 -13.29 -1.73 6.52
C ALA A 139 -12.19 -1.80 7.57
N GLU A 140 -11.40 -2.87 7.50
CA GLU A 140 -10.17 -3.07 8.27
C GLU A 140 -9.20 -3.85 7.38
N MET A 141 -7.95 -3.42 7.35
CA MET A 141 -6.85 -4.07 6.66
C MET A 141 -5.65 -4.16 7.60
N LEU A 142 -4.99 -5.31 7.60
CA LEU A 142 -3.72 -5.52 8.29
C LEU A 142 -2.73 -6.17 7.33
N GLY A 143 -1.44 -5.88 7.45
CA GLY A 143 -0.43 -6.49 6.58
C GLY A 143 0.99 -6.50 7.13
N ASN A 144 1.75 -7.51 6.70
CA ASN A 144 3.19 -7.56 6.83
C ASN A 144 3.74 -8.15 5.52
N LEU A 145 4.62 -7.41 4.83
CA LEU A 145 5.05 -7.72 3.47
C LEU A 145 6.55 -7.51 3.31
N CYS A 146 7.22 -8.48 2.68
CA CYS A 146 8.59 -8.37 2.20
C CYS A 146 8.56 -8.40 0.68
N LEU A 147 9.01 -7.33 0.05
CA LEU A 147 9.03 -7.17 -1.40
C LEU A 147 10.47 -7.21 -1.89
N ARG A 148 10.77 -8.24 -2.69
CA ARG A 148 12.09 -8.51 -3.26
C ARG A 148 11.93 -8.95 -4.69
N LYS A 149 12.97 -8.74 -5.50
CA LYS A 149 12.95 -9.17 -6.90
C LYS A 149 12.78 -10.69 -7.01
N GLY A 150 11.56 -11.13 -7.32
CA GLY A 150 11.19 -12.54 -7.51
C GLY A 150 10.92 -13.34 -6.22
N ASP A 151 10.93 -12.71 -5.04
CA ASP A 151 10.73 -13.39 -3.75
C ASP A 151 9.89 -12.50 -2.81
N ASN A 152 8.67 -12.21 -3.23
CA ASN A 152 7.71 -11.50 -2.38
C ASN A 152 7.16 -12.47 -1.35
N SER A 153 7.00 -12.02 -0.11
CA SER A 153 6.35 -12.84 0.90
C SER A 153 5.56 -11.99 1.87
N GLY A 154 4.55 -12.57 2.50
CA GLY A 154 3.79 -11.86 3.52
C GLY A 154 2.37 -12.33 3.66
N ALA A 155 1.65 -11.59 4.49
CA ALA A 155 0.24 -11.81 4.72
C ALA A 155 -0.50 -10.48 4.73
N ILE A 156 -1.72 -10.52 4.21
CA ILE A 156 -2.68 -9.44 4.28
C ILE A 156 -3.98 -10.00 4.83
N TYR A 157 -4.58 -9.30 5.78
CA TYR A 157 -5.96 -9.50 6.22
C TYR A 157 -6.79 -8.31 5.76
N ILE A 158 -7.96 -8.59 5.18
CA ILE A 158 -8.93 -7.56 4.77
C ILE A 158 -10.29 -7.97 5.31
N LYS A 159 -11.03 -7.01 5.86
CA LYS A 159 -12.39 -7.17 6.34
C LYS A 159 -13.25 -6.02 5.84
N TYR A 160 -14.50 -6.34 5.52
CA TYR A 160 -15.54 -5.37 5.24
C TYR A 160 -16.87 -5.85 5.82
N GLY A 161 -17.32 -5.21 6.89
CA GLY A 161 -18.51 -5.63 7.63
C GLY A 161 -18.37 -7.06 8.16
N ILE A 162 -19.17 -7.97 7.64
CA ILE A 162 -19.15 -9.40 8.02
C ILE A 162 -18.21 -10.25 7.17
N LEU A 163 -17.73 -9.71 6.05
CA LEU A 163 -16.85 -10.42 5.13
C LEU A 163 -15.40 -10.21 5.55
N SER A 164 -14.59 -11.27 5.47
CA SER A 164 -13.16 -11.15 5.65
C SER A 164 -12.40 -12.15 4.77
N LEU A 165 -11.15 -11.82 4.46
CA LEU A 165 -10.25 -12.59 3.63
C LEU A 165 -8.82 -12.44 4.16
N GLY A 166 -8.11 -13.55 4.26
CA GLY A 166 -6.66 -13.59 4.43
C GLY A 166 -6.02 -13.93 3.09
N VAL A 167 -4.90 -13.29 2.77
CA VAL A 167 -4.09 -13.57 1.60
C VAL A 167 -2.66 -13.79 2.07
N GLU A 168 -2.14 -14.97 1.77
CA GLU A 168 -0.73 -15.33 1.93
C GLU A 168 -0.04 -15.16 0.59
N ILE A 169 1.12 -14.51 0.60
CA ILE A 169 1.93 -14.25 -0.60
C ILE A 169 3.24 -15.01 -0.42
N LEU A 170 3.62 -15.79 -1.44
CA LEU A 170 4.88 -16.52 -1.53
C LEU A 170 5.38 -16.54 -2.98
N GLY A 171 6.39 -15.72 -3.30
CA GLY A 171 6.85 -15.49 -4.66
C GLY A 171 5.77 -14.85 -5.52
N GLU A 172 5.36 -15.56 -6.58
CA GLU A 172 4.25 -15.18 -7.45
C GLU A 172 2.92 -15.85 -7.06
N ASP A 173 2.95 -16.77 -6.09
CA ASP A 173 1.78 -17.51 -5.65
C ASP A 173 1.02 -16.76 -4.55
N GLU A 174 -0.31 -16.82 -4.63
CA GLU A 174 -1.23 -16.26 -3.65
C GLU A 174 -2.16 -17.36 -3.12
N LYS A 175 -2.21 -17.52 -1.80
CA LYS A 175 -3.15 -18.43 -1.13
C LYS A 175 -4.17 -17.67 -0.32
N LYS A 176 -5.45 -17.98 -0.57
CA LYS A 176 -6.60 -17.33 0.07
C LYS A 176 -7.07 -18.14 1.26
N HIS A 177 -7.27 -17.46 2.39
CA HIS A 177 -7.77 -18.01 3.64
C HIS A 177 -9.13 -17.38 3.96
N ILE A 178 -10.20 -18.18 3.87
CA ILE A 178 -11.59 -17.73 4.06
C ILE A 178 -12.24 -18.29 5.33
N ILE A 179 -11.62 -19.29 5.96
CA ILE A 179 -12.09 -19.87 7.23
C ILE A 179 -11.33 -19.16 8.35
N THR A 180 -12.06 -18.51 9.25
CA THR A 180 -11.50 -17.71 10.36
C THR A 180 -10.28 -16.85 9.94
N PRO A 181 -10.41 -15.97 8.93
CA PRO A 181 -9.24 -15.36 8.29
C PRO A 181 -8.39 -14.51 9.24
N ARG A 182 -9.03 -13.88 10.23
CA ARG A 182 -8.34 -13.10 11.25
C ARG A 182 -7.40 -13.96 12.10
N LYS A 183 -7.93 -15.08 12.61
CA LYS A 183 -7.13 -16.01 13.42
C LYS A 183 -5.94 -16.56 12.64
N TRP A 184 -6.15 -16.91 11.37
CA TRP A 184 -5.04 -17.33 10.50
C TRP A 184 -3.97 -16.24 10.37
N TYR A 185 -4.38 -14.99 10.12
CA TYR A 185 -3.45 -13.87 9.98
C TYR A 185 -2.63 -13.66 11.26
N ASP A 186 -3.29 -13.62 12.41
CA ASP A 186 -2.63 -13.44 13.71
C ASP A 186 -1.59 -14.56 13.97
N GLU A 187 -1.94 -15.82 13.64
CA GLU A 187 -1.03 -16.97 13.76
C GLU A 187 0.13 -16.95 12.75
N TYR A 188 -0.13 -16.47 11.52
CA TYR A 188 0.88 -16.36 10.48
C TYR A 188 1.90 -15.28 10.83
N VAL A 189 1.43 -14.07 11.14
CA VAL A 189 2.29 -12.93 11.46
C VAL A 189 3.15 -13.19 12.69
N GLY A 190 2.64 -13.87 13.71
CA GLY A 190 3.43 -14.26 14.89
C GLY A 190 4.63 -15.19 14.57
N LYS A 191 4.69 -15.76 13.36
CA LYS A 191 5.80 -16.61 12.88
C LYS A 191 6.51 -16.01 11.66
N PHE A 192 5.94 -14.95 11.09
CA PHE A 192 6.44 -14.35 9.87
C PHE A 192 7.61 -13.43 10.19
N SER A 193 8.66 -13.52 9.37
CA SER A 193 9.73 -12.55 9.39
C SER A 193 10.26 -12.38 7.98
N CYS A 194 10.67 -11.17 7.62
CA CYS A 194 11.39 -10.94 6.36
C CYS A 194 12.78 -11.58 6.33
N GLY A 195 13.21 -12.15 7.45
CA GLY A 195 14.42 -12.97 7.55
C GLY A 195 14.15 -14.42 7.19
N ARG A 196 14.41 -14.79 5.94
CA ARG A 196 15.10 -16.05 5.66
C ARG A 196 16.58 -15.73 5.48
N ASP A 197 17.26 -15.48 6.60
CA ASP A 197 18.53 -16.17 6.84
C ASP A 197 18.14 -17.44 7.61
N GLY A 198 17.64 -18.45 6.89
CA GLY A 198 17.57 -19.80 7.44
C GLY A 198 18.99 -20.35 7.57
N PRO A 199 19.25 -21.27 8.52
CA PRO A 199 20.59 -21.73 8.89
C PRO A 199 21.43 -22.26 7.72
#